data_AF-A0A8H4V283-F1
#
_entry.id   AF-A0A8H4V283-F1
#
_cell.length_a   1.000
_cell.length_b   1.000
_cell.length_c   1.000
_cell.angle_alpha   90.00
_cell.angle_beta   90.00
_cell.angle_gamma   90.00
#
_symmetry.space_group_name_H-M   'P 1'
#
loop_
_entity.id
_entity.type
_entity.pdbx_description
1 polymer ?
#
loop_
_entity_poly.entity_id
_entity_poly.type
_entity_poly.pdbx_seq_one_letter_code
_entity_poly.pdbx_strand_id
1 'polypeptide(L)'
;MTVKSFSNALQNALEEEGQKSVATPWRELAIQCAGEAKGKTYISLVELEIPLLDDLSEPDFEKTKNLLRNCEHLLWVNGSHNPSMAVVDGLSRTARNEFASLKFQVLHLSSLETALQHGPSLVSKLSTSNTTDDEFRERGGLLQTSRFFKSVT
;
A
#
# COMPACT_ATOMS: atom_id res chain seq x y z
N MET A 1 -13.26 2.62 -12.87
CA MET A 1 -12.37 1.52 -12.44
C MET A 1 -13.15 0.66 -11.46
N THR A 2 -13.14 -0.67 -11.62
CA THR A 2 -13.46 -1.54 -10.47
C THR A 2 -12.14 -1.97 -9.87
N VAL A 3 -11.93 -1.75 -8.57
CA VAL A 3 -10.70 -2.23 -7.90
C VAL A 3 -10.57 -3.74 -8.01
N LYS A 4 -11.67 -4.47 -8.27
CA LYS A 4 -11.65 -5.86 -8.74
C LYS A 4 -10.79 -6.08 -9.99
N SER A 5 -10.88 -5.23 -11.01
CA SER A 5 -10.04 -5.34 -12.21
C SER A 5 -8.55 -5.11 -11.92
N PHE A 6 -8.25 -4.12 -11.06
CA PHE A 6 -6.89 -3.86 -10.59
C PHE A 6 -6.34 -5.05 -9.80
N SER A 7 -7.13 -5.57 -8.85
CA SER A 7 -6.79 -6.72 -8.02
C SER A 7 -6.49 -7.95 -8.87
N ASN A 8 -7.34 -8.29 -9.84
CA ASN A 8 -7.10 -9.41 -10.75
C ASN A 8 -5.81 -9.24 -11.56
N ALA A 9 -5.57 -8.04 -12.11
CA ALA A 9 -4.35 -7.75 -12.86
C ALA A 9 -3.10 -7.84 -11.97
N LEU A 10 -3.20 -7.41 -10.71
CA LEU A 10 -2.12 -7.52 -9.73
C LEU A 10 -1.85 -8.98 -9.35
N GLN A 11 -2.89 -9.79 -9.17
CA GLN A 11 -2.72 -11.22 -8.88
C GLN A 11 -1.95 -11.92 -10.00
N ASN A 12 -2.32 -11.64 -11.26
CA ASN A 12 -1.59 -12.18 -12.42
C ASN A 12 -0.14 -11.69 -12.45
N ALA A 13 0.10 -10.40 -12.23
CA ALA A 13 1.46 -9.82 -12.21
C ALA A 13 2.33 -10.35 -11.05
N LEU A 14 1.73 -10.77 -9.93
CA LEU A 14 2.43 -11.44 -8.83
C LEU A 14 2.71 -12.91 -9.17
N GLU A 15 1.77 -13.60 -9.82
CA GLU A 15 1.94 -14.98 -10.26
C GLU A 15 3.05 -15.12 -11.32
N GLU A 16 3.16 -14.17 -12.24
CA GLU A 16 4.26 -14.06 -13.21
C GLU A 16 5.64 -13.94 -12.53
N GLU A 17 5.69 -13.29 -11.37
CA GLU A 17 6.88 -13.17 -10.51
C GLU A 17 7.04 -14.37 -9.53
N GLY A 18 6.22 -15.42 -9.68
CA GLY A 18 6.26 -16.64 -8.86
C GLY A 18 5.64 -16.50 -7.47
N GLN A 19 4.92 -15.42 -7.19
CA GLN A 19 4.26 -15.16 -5.91
C GLN A 19 2.79 -15.58 -5.95
N LYS A 20 2.36 -16.38 -4.97
CA LYS A 20 0.94 -16.68 -4.77
C LYS A 20 0.28 -15.53 -4.02
N SER A 21 -0.91 -15.13 -4.46
CA SER A 21 -1.67 -14.05 -3.84
C SER A 21 -3.13 -14.42 -3.64
N VAL A 22 -3.78 -13.80 -2.66
CA VAL A 22 -5.20 -13.97 -2.34
C VAL A 22 -5.78 -12.58 -2.10
N ALA A 23 -6.92 -12.28 -2.74
CA ALA A 23 -7.65 -11.05 -2.51
C ALA A 23 -8.72 -11.27 -1.45
N THR A 24 -8.71 -10.45 -0.40
CA THR A 24 -9.66 -10.51 0.70
C THR A 24 -10.37 -9.16 0.82
N PRO A 25 -11.72 -9.12 0.86
CA PRO A 25 -12.45 -7.89 1.13
C PRO A 25 -12.06 -7.27 2.48
N TRP A 26 -11.94 -5.95 2.56
CA TRP A 26 -11.57 -5.25 3.80
C TRP A 26 -12.48 -5.61 4.98
N ARG A 27 -13.78 -5.76 4.74
CA ARG A 27 -14.76 -6.13 5.77
C ARG A 27 -14.48 -7.51 6.39
N GLU A 28 -13.95 -8.43 5.59
CA GLU A 28 -13.67 -9.82 5.95
C GLU A 28 -12.24 -10.03 6.44
N LEU A 29 -11.38 -9.01 6.35
CA LEU A 29 -10.02 -9.08 6.87
C LEU A 29 -10.03 -9.33 8.38
N ALA A 30 -9.53 -10.50 8.77
CA ALA A 30 -9.27 -10.87 10.15
C ALA A 30 -7.79 -11.27 10.26
N ILE A 31 -7.02 -10.51 11.05
CA ILE A 31 -5.63 -10.85 11.40
C ILE A 31 -5.65 -11.13 12.89
N GLN A 32 -5.63 -12.42 13.25
CA GLN A 32 -5.85 -12.83 14.63
C GLN A 32 -4.55 -12.79 15.44
N CYS A 33 -3.40 -13.08 14.81
CA CYS A 33 -2.10 -12.97 15.47
C CYS A 33 -0.92 -12.83 14.49
N ALA A 34 0.21 -12.34 15.00
CA ALA A 34 1.45 -12.15 14.24
C ALA A 34 1.99 -13.42 13.56
N GLY A 35 1.72 -14.61 14.09
CA GLY A 35 2.16 -15.88 13.50
C GLY A 35 1.56 -16.14 12.11
N GLU A 36 0.34 -15.68 11.87
CA GLU A 36 -0.33 -15.82 10.57
C GLU A 36 0.19 -14.84 9.53
N ALA A 37 0.74 -13.71 9.97
CA ALA A 37 1.22 -12.62 9.13
C ALA A 37 2.72 -12.74 8.81
N LYS A 38 3.44 -13.60 9.53
CA LYS A 38 4.89 -13.80 9.35
C LYS A 38 5.24 -14.20 7.93
N GLY A 39 6.20 -13.49 7.33
CA GLY A 39 6.67 -13.72 5.97
C GLY A 39 5.67 -13.35 4.86
N LYS A 40 4.53 -12.73 5.19
CA LYS A 40 3.54 -12.29 4.21
C LYS A 40 3.67 -10.79 3.95
N THR A 41 3.54 -10.42 2.67
CA THR A 41 3.35 -9.04 2.27
C THR A 41 1.87 -8.75 2.12
N TYR A 42 1.38 -7.75 2.84
CA TYR A 42 0.02 -7.25 2.72
C TYR A 42 0.01 -6.09 1.74
N ILE A 43 -0.95 -6.08 0.80
CA ILE A 43 -1.12 -5.00 -0.17
C ILE A 43 -2.52 -4.42 0.03
N SER A 44 -2.60 -3.19 0.53
CA SER A 44 -3.89 -2.49 0.72
C SER A 44 -4.30 -1.78 -0.56
N LEU A 45 -5.48 -2.14 -1.07
CA LEU A 45 -6.13 -1.49 -2.21
C LEU A 45 -7.35 -0.64 -1.79
N VAL A 46 -7.60 -0.48 -0.49
CA VAL A 46 -8.85 0.10 0.03
C VAL A 46 -9.02 1.57 -0.40
N GLU A 47 -7.93 2.34 -0.36
CA GLU A 47 -7.89 3.75 -0.81
C GLU A 47 -8.05 3.92 -2.33
N LEU A 48 -8.07 2.84 -3.11
CA LEU A 48 -8.49 2.88 -4.52
C LEU A 48 -10.02 2.86 -4.67
N GLU A 49 -10.76 2.43 -3.64
CA GLU A 49 -12.23 2.40 -3.63
C GLU A 49 -12.81 3.56 -2.80
N ILE A 50 -12.34 3.72 -1.57
CA ILE A 50 -12.90 4.64 -0.57
C ILE A 50 -11.79 5.35 0.20
N PRO A 51 -11.95 6.64 0.55
CA PRO A 51 -11.00 7.37 1.40
C PRO A 51 -11.10 6.91 2.86
N LEU A 52 -10.69 5.67 3.15
CA LEU A 52 -10.83 5.00 4.45
C LEU A 52 -10.26 5.84 5.60
N LEU A 53 -9.10 6.46 5.39
CA LEU A 53 -8.42 7.22 6.43
C LEU A 53 -8.99 8.64 6.65
N ASP A 54 -9.85 9.12 5.74
CA ASP A 54 -10.50 10.44 5.84
C ASP A 54 -11.72 10.39 6.79
N ASP A 55 -12.48 9.30 6.74
CA ASP A 55 -13.65 9.06 7.60
C ASP A 55 -13.55 7.66 8.24
N LEU A 56 -12.58 7.51 9.13
CA LEU A 56 -12.24 6.23 9.74
C LEU A 56 -13.19 5.92 10.90
N SER A 57 -14.07 4.94 10.70
CA SER A 57 -14.93 4.42 11.77
C SER A 57 -14.12 3.72 12.87
N GLU A 58 -14.65 3.64 14.10
CA GLU A 58 -13.98 2.93 15.20
C GLU A 58 -13.64 1.45 14.86
N PRO A 59 -14.53 0.65 14.25
CA PRO A 59 -14.18 -0.70 13.81
C PRO A 59 -13.06 -0.74 12.77
N ASP A 60 -13.02 0.22 11.84
CA ASP A 60 -11.98 0.29 10.81
C ASP A 60 -10.64 0.76 11.39
N PHE A 61 -10.67 1.64 12.39
CA PHE A 61 -9.49 2.05 13.14
C PHE A 61 -8.85 0.87 13.87
N GLU A 62 -9.63 0.12 14.64
CA GLU A 62 -9.10 -1.06 15.35
C GLU A 62 -8.60 -2.13 14.39
N LYS A 63 -9.27 -2.32 13.24
CA LYS A 63 -8.79 -3.23 12.19
C LYS A 63 -7.47 -2.77 11.57
N THR A 64 -7.34 -1.48 11.26
CA THR A 64 -6.10 -0.89 10.73
C THR A 64 -4.96 -1.03 11.73
N LYS A 65 -5.21 -0.73 13.01
CA LYS A 65 -4.24 -0.90 14.09
C LYS A 65 -3.80 -2.36 14.23
N ASN A 66 -4.72 -3.31 14.18
CA ASN A 66 -4.42 -4.73 14.23
C ASN A 66 -3.60 -5.19 13.01
N LEU A 67 -3.90 -4.69 11.82
CA LEU A 67 -3.09 -4.94 10.62
C LEU A 67 -1.64 -4.45 10.85
N LEU A 68 -1.47 -3.18 11.22
CA LEU A 68 -0.15 -2.56 11.42
C LEU A 68 0.68 -3.27 12.49
N ARG A 69 0.05 -3.68 13.59
CA ARG A 69 0.73 -4.35 14.71
C ARG A 69 1.24 -5.74 14.35
N ASN A 70 0.53 -6.46 13.48
CA ASN A 70 0.80 -7.87 13.22
C ASN A 70 1.53 -8.14 11.91
N CYS A 71 1.49 -7.24 10.92
CA CYS A 71 2.17 -7.44 9.65
C CYS A 71 3.67 -7.06 9.71
N GLU A 72 4.49 -7.81 8.99
CA GLU A 72 5.92 -7.49 8.81
C GLU A 72 6.13 -6.56 7.61
N HIS A 73 5.32 -6.70 6.55
CA HIS A 73 5.40 -5.87 5.36
C HIS A 73 4.01 -5.48 4.88
N LEU A 74 3.77 -4.17 4.80
CA LEU A 74 2.56 -3.57 4.26
C LEU A 74 2.91 -2.60 3.13
N LEU A 75 2.32 -2.80 1.96
CA LEU A 75 2.33 -1.85 0.86
C LEU A 75 0.93 -1.24 0.72
N TRP A 76 0.81 0.06 0.91
CA TRP A 76 -0.46 0.78 0.81
C TRP A 76 -0.55 1.54 -0.50
N VAL A 77 -1.58 1.23 -1.30
CA VAL A 77 -1.76 1.82 -2.62
C VAL A 77 -2.87 2.87 -2.56
N ASN A 78 -2.53 4.08 -2.99
CA ASN A 78 -3.43 5.22 -3.03
C ASN A 78 -3.61 5.70 -4.49
N GLY A 79 -4.84 6.08 -4.85
CA GLY A 79 -5.27 6.32 -6.24
C GLY A 79 -5.69 7.74 -6.58
N SER A 80 -5.57 8.73 -5.68
CA SER A 80 -6.08 10.07 -5.96
C SER A 80 -5.16 11.22 -5.52
N HIS A 81 -5.39 12.38 -6.15
CA HIS A 81 -4.79 13.66 -5.78
C HIS A 81 -5.56 14.39 -4.65
N ASN A 82 -6.52 13.73 -4.00
CA ASN A 82 -7.23 14.32 -2.86
C ASN A 82 -6.25 14.48 -1.68
N PRO A 83 -6.10 15.69 -1.12
CA PRO A 83 -5.28 15.92 0.07
C PRO A 83 -5.65 15.00 1.25
N SER A 84 -6.91 14.58 1.40
CA SER A 84 -7.28 13.65 2.48
C SER A 84 -6.62 12.28 2.36
N MET A 85 -6.20 11.87 1.16
CA MET A 85 -5.46 10.63 0.97
C MET A 85 -3.95 10.76 1.26
N ALA A 86 -3.47 11.96 1.62
CA ALA A 86 -2.11 12.14 2.15
C ALA A 86 -2.00 11.74 3.63
N VAL A 87 -3.11 11.47 4.32
CA VAL A 87 -3.13 11.02 5.72
C VAL A 87 -2.29 9.75 5.91
N VAL A 88 -2.26 8.87 4.90
CA VAL A 88 -1.44 7.66 4.91
C VAL A 88 0.06 7.94 5.06
N ASP A 89 0.55 9.10 4.58
CA ASP A 89 1.97 9.45 4.71
C ASP A 89 2.33 9.66 6.19
N GLY A 90 1.49 10.38 6.92
CA GLY A 90 1.65 10.57 8.37
C GLY A 90 1.48 9.28 9.16
N LEU A 91 0.48 8.47 8.80
CA LEU A 91 0.25 7.16 9.43
C LEU A 91 1.45 6.23 9.23
N SER A 92 1.96 6.12 8.01
CA SER A 92 3.10 5.23 7.70
C SER A 92 4.35 5.61 8.49
N ARG A 93 4.66 6.92 8.57
CA ARG A 93 5.81 7.42 9.35
C ARG A 93 5.66 7.16 10.84
N THR A 94 4.48 7.38 11.39
CA THR A 94 4.19 7.10 12.81
C THR A 94 4.30 5.61 13.10
N ALA A 95 3.67 4.78 12.28
CA ALA A 95 3.67 3.32 12.44
C ALA A 95 5.07 2.72 12.31
N ARG A 96 5.91 3.20 11.38
CA ARG A 96 7.32 2.75 11.26
C ARG A 96 8.15 3.08 12.51
N ASN A 97 7.86 4.19 13.19
CA ASN A 97 8.54 4.55 14.43
C ASN A 97 8.01 3.77 15.65
N GLU A 98 6.75 3.32 15.61
CA GLU A 98 6.11 2.59 16.70
C GLU A 98 6.37 1.07 16.63
N PHE A 99 6.39 0.51 15.42
CA PHE A 99 6.53 -0.93 15.18
C PHE A 99 7.86 -1.23 14.48
N ALA A 100 8.91 -1.53 15.25
CA ALA A 100 10.28 -1.67 14.75
C ALA A 100 10.47 -2.73 13.63
N SER A 101 9.61 -3.75 13.57
CA SER A 101 9.66 -4.81 12.56
C SER A 101 8.79 -4.55 11.33
N LEU A 102 8.04 -3.44 11.30
CA LEU A 102 7.10 -3.13 10.23
C LEU A 102 7.81 -2.41 9.07
N LYS A 103 7.85 -3.06 7.91
CA LYS A 103 8.12 -2.41 6.62
C LYS A 103 6.81 -1.85 6.05
N PHE A 104 6.53 -0.58 6.30
CA PHE A 104 5.35 0.10 5.75
C PHE A 104 5.76 0.98 4.57
N GLN A 105 5.42 0.53 3.37
CA GLN A 105 5.59 1.27 2.12
C GLN A 105 4.28 1.89 1.62
N VAL A 106 4.38 3.03 0.95
CA VAL A 106 3.24 3.74 0.35
C VAL A 106 3.50 3.99 -1.13
N LEU A 107 2.54 3.67 -2.00
CA LEU A 107 2.55 4.02 -3.42
C LEU A 107 1.38 4.96 -3.73
N HIS A 108 1.71 6.17 -4.18
CA HIS A 108 0.75 7.14 -4.72
C HIS A 108 0.69 7.04 -6.24
N LEU A 109 -0.47 6.64 -6.78
CA LEU A 109 -0.73 6.62 -8.22
C LEU A 109 -1.22 7.99 -8.69
N SER A 110 -0.69 8.49 -9.81
CA SER A 110 -0.98 9.86 -10.27
C SER A 110 -2.40 10.03 -10.80
N SER A 111 -3.01 8.98 -11.34
CA SER A 111 -4.37 9.06 -11.87
C SER A 111 -5.02 7.69 -11.93
N LEU A 112 -6.33 7.67 -12.15
CA LEU A 112 -7.09 6.46 -12.39
C LEU A 112 -6.62 5.71 -13.65
N GLU A 113 -6.29 6.46 -14.70
CA GLU A 113 -5.75 5.89 -15.95
C GLU A 113 -4.43 5.18 -15.68
N THR A 114 -3.52 5.83 -14.96
CA THR A 114 -2.24 5.22 -14.63
C THR A 114 -2.41 4.00 -13.71
N ALA A 115 -3.32 4.10 -12.75
CA ALA A 115 -3.61 3.00 -11.87
C ALA A 115 -4.10 1.77 -12.63
N LEU A 116 -4.83 1.91 -13.74
CA LEU A 116 -5.21 0.80 -14.62
C LEU A 116 -4.04 0.28 -15.47
N GLN A 117 -3.24 1.18 -16.05
CA GLN A 117 -2.22 0.81 -17.04
C GLN A 117 -0.93 0.27 -16.42
N HIS A 118 -0.49 0.87 -15.31
CA HIS A 118 0.82 0.61 -14.72
C HIS A 118 0.76 0.14 -13.27
N GLY A 119 -0.29 0.50 -12.54
CA GLY A 119 -0.44 0.22 -11.10
C GLY A 119 -0.11 -1.22 -10.70
N PRO A 120 -0.75 -2.26 -11.28
CA PRO A 120 -0.48 -3.65 -10.95
C PRO A 120 0.98 -4.06 -11.10
N SER A 121 1.63 -3.68 -12.21
CA SER A 121 3.04 -3.98 -12.46
C SER A 121 3.97 -3.25 -11.48
N LEU A 122 3.66 -1.98 -11.17
CA LEU A 122 4.43 -1.20 -10.21
C LEU A 122 4.31 -1.76 -8.79
N VAL A 123 3.12 -2.16 -8.39
CA VAL A 123 2.87 -2.81 -7.10
C VAL A 123 3.60 -4.14 -7.01
N SER A 124 3.49 -5.01 -8.03
CA SER A 124 4.20 -6.29 -8.07
C SER A 124 5.73 -6.09 -7.96
N LYS A 125 6.27 -5.12 -8.70
CA LYS A 125 7.69 -4.75 -8.64
C LYS A 125 8.10 -4.27 -7.25
N LEU A 126 7.30 -3.43 -6.59
CA LEU A 126 7.61 -2.95 -5.24
C LEU A 126 7.58 -4.10 -4.22
N SER A 127 6.59 -4.99 -4.32
CA SER A 127 6.44 -6.16 -3.44
C SER A 127 7.60 -7.16 -3.54
N THR A 128 8.29 -7.24 -4.68
CA THR A 128 9.41 -8.16 -4.90
C THR A 128 10.78 -7.49 -4.82
N SER A 129 10.84 -6.15 -4.91
CA SER A 129 12.10 -5.40 -4.89
C SER A 129 12.73 -5.31 -3.49
N ASN A 130 14.05 -5.42 -3.43
CA ASN A 130 14.82 -5.14 -2.22
C ASN A 130 15.20 -3.64 -2.13
N THR A 131 14.20 -2.77 -2.07
CA THR A 131 14.39 -1.32 -1.90
C THR A 131 14.39 -0.92 -0.42
N THR A 132 15.17 0.11 -0.10
CA THR A 132 15.20 0.79 1.21
C THR A 132 14.25 1.99 1.28
N ASP A 133 13.60 2.34 0.18
CA ASP A 133 12.62 3.42 0.15
C ASP A 133 11.25 2.96 0.66
N ASP A 134 10.56 3.85 1.35
CA ASP A 134 9.24 3.59 1.94
C ASP A 134 8.11 4.41 1.29
N GLU A 135 8.43 5.49 0.59
CA GLU A 135 7.44 6.39 0.00
C GLU A 135 7.71 6.54 -1.50
N PHE A 136 6.72 6.15 -2.30
CA PHE A 136 6.77 6.13 -3.75
C PHE A 136 5.63 6.93 -4.35
N ARG A 137 5.93 7.58 -5.47
CA ARG A 137 4.95 8.23 -6.32
C ARG A 137 5.14 7.74 -7.74
N GLU A 138 4.06 7.33 -8.37
CA GLU A 138 4.07 7.06 -9.80
C GLU A 138 3.95 8.39 -10.56
N ARG A 139 4.76 8.53 -11.62
CA ARG A 139 4.62 9.62 -12.60
C ARG A 139 5.02 9.14 -13.99
N GLY A 140 4.07 9.15 -14.93
CA GLY A 140 4.30 8.71 -16.31
C GLY A 140 4.64 7.22 -16.42
N GLY A 141 4.05 6.39 -15.57
CA GLY A 141 4.29 4.93 -15.50
C GLY A 141 5.58 4.53 -14.78
N LEU A 142 6.29 5.49 -14.18
CA LEU A 142 7.58 5.27 -13.50
C LEU A 142 7.47 5.55 -12.01
N LEU A 143 8.20 4.76 -11.21
CA LEU A 143 8.33 4.98 -9.76
C LEU A 143 9.33 6.10 -9.50
N GLN A 144 8.91 7.06 -8.68
CA GLN A 144 9.72 8.15 -8.16
C GLN A 144 9.73 8.10 -6.63
N THR A 145 10.80 8.60 -6.03
CA THR A 145 10.93 8.74 -4.59
C THR A 145 11.45 10.14 -4.27
N SER A 146 11.07 10.66 -3.10
CA SER A 146 11.51 11.97 -2.64
C SER A 146 12.89 11.89 -2.01
N ARG A 147 13.71 12.92 -2.24
CA ARG A 147 15.01 13.09 -1.60
C ARG A 147 15.15 14.53 -1.13
N PHE A 148 15.62 14.70 0.11
CA PHE A 148 16.00 16.01 0.61
C PHE A 148 17.41 16.34 0.11
N PHE A 149 17.56 17.48 -0.54
CA PHE A 149 18.85 18.03 -0.92
C PHE A 149 18.97 19.45 -0.36
N LYS A 150 20.20 19.87 -0.06
CA LYS A 150 20.46 21.26 0.35
C LYS A 150 20.19 22.16 -0.86
N SER A 151 19.22 23.08 -0.72
CA SER A 151 19.01 24.12 -1.73
C SER A 151 20.27 24.96 -1.84
N VAL A 152 20.76 25.14 -3.07
CA VAL A 152 21.87 26.03 -3.36
C VAL A 152 21.28 27.43 -3.47
N THR A 153 21.28 28.15 -2.36
CA THR A 153 21.03 29.60 -2.32
C THR A 153 22.34 30.30 -2.06
#